data_AF-A0A6B9ZHU3-F1
#
_entry.id   AF-A0A6B9ZHU3-F1
#
_cell.length_a   1.000
_cell.length_b   1.000
_cell.length_c   1.000
_cell.angle_alpha   90.00
_cell.angle_beta   90.00
_cell.angle_gamma   90.00
#
_symmetry.space_group_name_H-M   'P 1'
#
loop_
_entity.id
_entity.type
_entity.pdbx_description
1 polymer ?
#
loop_
_entity_poly.entity_id
_entity_poly.type
_entity_poly.pdbx_seq_one_letter_code
_entity_poly.pdbx_strand_id
1 'polypeptide(L)'
;MHLEFSYNKEEVLNALRYHFLQLGEIKVFRNTLFILLAFTMAGFAFDIVTIGALIGIVGMIILIVTVFWFLLPVSIYNKAATFKDDIHLKYSEEGITISTRTSEQQRLLSWSTFTKVVEAKNFFFLYRGKKNFFLVPTSAFKSQDAHQEFSRLAKDKIS
;
A
#
# COMPACT_ATOMS: atom_id res chain seq x y z
N MET A 1 -17.18 1.67 -18.33
CA MET A 1 -17.35 3.08 -17.90
C MET A 1 -15.98 3.79 -17.83
N HIS A 2 -15.95 5.12 -17.70
CA HIS A 2 -14.71 5.90 -17.54
C HIS A 2 -14.70 6.62 -16.18
N LEU A 3 -13.54 6.67 -15.56
CA LEU A 3 -13.25 7.33 -14.29
C LEU A 3 -12.05 8.24 -14.50
N GLU A 4 -12.14 9.47 -14.03
CA GLU A 4 -11.04 10.42 -14.04
C GLU A 4 -10.80 10.88 -12.61
N PHE A 5 -9.58 10.72 -12.13
CA PHE A 5 -9.25 11.07 -10.77
C PHE A 5 -7.79 11.48 -10.64
N SER A 6 -7.56 12.36 -9.67
CA SER A 6 -6.24 12.74 -9.19
C SER A 6 -6.08 12.22 -7.77
N TYR A 7 -4.89 11.79 -7.40
CA TYR A 7 -4.66 11.26 -6.07
C TYR A 7 -4.44 12.38 -5.05
N ASN A 8 -5.14 12.30 -3.92
CA ASN A 8 -4.75 13.07 -2.75
C ASN A 8 -3.54 12.40 -2.08
N LYS A 9 -2.46 13.16 -1.91
CA LYS A 9 -1.21 12.71 -1.28
C LYS A 9 -1.45 12.04 0.08
N GLU A 10 -2.29 12.63 0.93
CA GLU A 10 -2.51 12.10 2.28
C GLU A 10 -3.22 10.76 2.25
N GLU A 11 -4.21 10.64 1.37
CA GLU A 11 -4.97 9.40 1.19
C GLU A 11 -4.09 8.28 0.62
N VAL A 12 -3.23 8.58 -0.35
CA VAL A 12 -2.27 7.61 -0.89
C VAL A 12 -1.25 7.17 0.16
N LEU A 13 -0.72 8.11 0.97
CA LEU A 13 0.18 7.75 2.06
C LEU A 13 -0.50 6.82 3.08
N ASN A 14 -1.79 7.06 3.38
CA ASN A 14 -2.54 6.19 4.28
C ASN A 14 -2.81 4.80 3.66
N ALA A 15 -3.18 4.75 2.38
CA ALA A 15 -3.35 3.50 1.64
C ALA A 15 -2.05 2.69 1.56
N LEU A 16 -0.92 3.37 1.33
CA LEU A 16 0.41 2.78 1.35
C LEU A 16 0.74 2.20 2.73
N ARG A 17 0.53 2.96 3.81
CA ARG A 17 0.74 2.45 5.19
C ARG A 17 -0.09 1.20 5.45
N TYR A 18 -1.35 1.19 5.06
CA TYR A 18 -2.22 0.02 5.19
C TYR A 18 -1.68 -1.18 4.42
N HIS A 19 -1.26 -0.99 3.17
CA HIS A 19 -0.65 -2.05 2.36
C HIS A 19 0.65 -2.59 2.99
N PHE A 20 1.54 -1.70 3.44
CA PHE A 20 2.81 -2.09 4.06
C PHE A 20 2.60 -2.93 5.33
N LEU A 21 1.62 -2.60 6.16
CA LEU A 21 1.28 -3.40 7.34
C LEU A 21 0.82 -4.83 7.01
N GLN A 22 0.34 -5.06 5.78
CA GLN A 22 -0.08 -6.39 5.32
C GLN A 22 1.05 -7.19 4.69
N LEU A 23 2.15 -6.57 4.28
CA LEU A 23 3.30 -7.28 3.72
C LEU A 23 3.94 -8.21 4.76
N GLY A 24 4.08 -9.48 4.41
CA GLY A 24 4.71 -10.48 5.27
C GLY A 24 6.13 -10.11 5.69
N GLU A 25 6.90 -9.48 4.79
CA GLU A 25 8.26 -8.99 5.07
C GLU A 25 8.28 -8.02 6.26
N ILE A 26 7.33 -7.08 6.32
CA ILE A 26 7.22 -6.09 7.41
C ILE A 26 6.75 -6.75 8.70
N LYS A 27 5.86 -7.75 8.62
CA LYS A 27 5.45 -8.53 9.81
C LYS A 27 6.63 -9.29 10.41
N VAL A 28 7.43 -9.96 9.59
CA VAL A 28 8.63 -10.68 10.04
C VAL A 28 9.62 -9.70 10.66
N PHE A 29 9.93 -8.60 9.98
CA PHE A 29 10.85 -7.57 10.47
C PHE A 29 10.39 -7.00 11.82
N ARG A 30 9.11 -6.64 11.96
CA ARG A 30 8.53 -6.17 13.21
C ARG A 30 8.67 -7.20 14.33
N ASN A 31 8.38 -8.47 14.05
CA ASN A 31 8.51 -9.54 15.04
C ASN A 31 9.97 -9.71 15.49
N THR A 32 10.93 -9.63 14.57
CA THR A 32 12.36 -9.66 14.90
C THR A 32 12.75 -8.52 15.84
N LEU A 33 12.26 -7.29 15.61
CA LEU A 33 12.51 -6.15 16.50
C LEU A 33 11.93 -6.37 17.90
N PHE A 34 10.72 -6.94 18.00
CA PHE A 34 10.11 -7.28 19.29
C PHE A 34 10.89 -8.35 20.04
N ILE A 35 11.34 -9.39 19.32
CA ILE A 35 12.17 -10.45 19.90
C ILE A 35 13.49 -9.86 20.42
N LEU A 36 14.16 -9.02 19.62
CA LEU A 36 15.37 -8.33 20.04
C LEU A 36 15.14 -7.48 21.30
N LEU A 37 14.07 -6.69 21.34
CA LEU A 37 13.71 -5.88 22.50
C LEU A 37 13.49 -6.74 23.74
N ALA A 38 12.78 -7.86 23.60
CA ALA A 38 12.54 -8.80 24.71
C ALA A 38 13.84 -9.40 25.24
N PHE A 39 14.76 -9.81 24.35
CA PHE A 39 16.08 -10.31 24.75
C PHE A 39 16.93 -9.24 25.43
N THR A 40 16.92 -8.00 24.94
CA THR A 40 17.64 -6.90 25.58
C THR A 40 17.09 -6.61 26.98
N MET A 41 15.76 -6.62 27.13
CA MET A 41 15.10 -6.42 28.43
C MET A 41 15.42 -7.54 29.42
N ALA A 42 15.37 -8.80 28.96
CA ALA A 42 15.73 -9.95 29.77
C ALA A 42 17.22 -9.89 30.16
N GLY A 43 18.11 -9.60 29.22
CA GLY A 43 19.54 -9.46 29.47
C GLY A 43 19.85 -8.33 30.46
N PHE A 44 19.08 -7.25 30.48
CA PHE A 44 19.18 -6.20 31.48
C PHE A 44 18.73 -6.70 32.87
N ALA A 45 17.65 -7.48 32.94
CA ALA A 45 17.16 -8.06 34.20
C ALA A 45 18.12 -9.10 34.82
N PHE A 46 18.95 -9.75 34.01
CA PHE A 46 20.00 -10.68 34.47
C PHE A 46 21.38 -10.02 34.63
N ASP A 47 21.48 -8.69 34.61
CA ASP A 47 22.74 -7.91 34.69
C ASP A 47 23.78 -8.24 33.58
N ILE A 48 23.35 -8.87 32.48
CA ILE A 48 24.20 -9.18 31.31
C ILE A 48 24.35 -7.94 30.42
N VAL A 49 23.32 -7.09 30.35
CA VAL A 49 23.25 -5.92 29.47
C VAL A 49 23.36 -4.66 30.32
N THR A 50 24.28 -3.76 29.95
CA THR A 50 24.44 -2.47 30.62
C THR A 50 23.31 -1.50 30.26
N ILE A 51 23.06 -0.52 31.13
CA ILE A 51 22.03 0.49 30.87
C ILE A 51 22.30 1.30 29.59
N GLY A 52 23.58 1.53 29.26
CA GLY A 52 23.96 2.18 28.00
C GLY A 52 23.61 1.35 26.76
N ALA A 53 23.82 0.02 26.83
CA ALA A 53 23.42 -0.89 25.75
C ALA A 53 21.89 -0.96 25.61
N LEU A 54 21.15 -0.98 26.71
CA LEU A 54 19.68 -0.94 26.70
C LEU A 54 19.17 0.31 25.99
N ILE A 55 19.64 1.49 26.40
CA ILE A 55 19.25 2.77 25.80
C ILE A 55 19.63 2.81 24.31
N GLY A 56 20.82 2.33 23.96
CA GLY A 56 21.27 2.27 22.57
C GLY A 56 20.38 1.40 21.69
N ILE A 57 20.04 0.20 22.14
CA ILE A 57 19.21 -0.74 21.39
C ILE A 57 17.77 -0.22 21.28
N VAL A 58 17.19 0.27 22.38
CA VAL A 58 15.84 0.87 22.37
C VAL A 58 15.79 2.07 21.43
N GLY A 59 16.77 2.98 21.52
CA GLY A 59 16.88 4.13 20.63
C GLY A 59 17.02 3.74 19.16
N MET A 60 17.83 2.72 18.86
CA MET A 60 17.96 2.17 17.50
C MET A 60 16.63 1.62 16.98
N ILE A 61 15.90 0.85 17.79
CA ILE A 61 14.60 0.29 17.40
C ILE A 61 13.61 1.43 17.10
N ILE A 62 13.54 2.44 17.95
CA ILE A 62 12.66 3.62 17.75
C ILE A 62 13.01 4.34 16.44
N LEU A 63 14.31 4.55 16.18
CA LEU A 63 14.78 5.19 14.95
C LEU A 63 14.36 4.39 13.71
N ILE A 64 14.60 3.08 13.72
CA ILE A 64 14.21 2.19 12.62
C ILE A 64 12.71 2.25 12.38
N VAL A 65 11.87 2.10 13.42
CA VAL A 65 10.41 2.14 13.30
C VAL A 65 9.95 3.49 12.72
N THR A 66 10.56 4.59 13.17
CA THR A 66 10.26 5.94 12.69
C THR A 66 10.60 6.10 11.21
N VAL A 67 11.79 5.67 10.80
CA VAL A 67 12.21 5.72 9.39
C VAL A 67 11.28 4.88 8.52
N PHE A 68 10.93 3.67 8.95
CA PHE A 68 10.00 2.82 8.20
C PHE A 68 8.59 3.42 8.10
N TRP A 69 8.09 4.06 9.15
CA TRP A 69 6.74 4.62 9.17
C TRP A 69 6.58 5.90 8.34
N PHE A 70 7.60 6.75 8.33
CA PHE A 70 7.54 8.05 7.64
C PHE A 70 8.23 8.03 6.27
N LEU A 71 9.44 7.47 6.20
CA LEU A 71 10.31 7.63 5.04
C LEU A 71 9.92 6.68 3.90
N LEU A 72 9.52 5.46 4.22
CA LEU A 72 9.13 4.45 3.23
C LEU A 72 7.89 4.83 2.41
N PRO A 73 6.74 5.23 3.00
CA PRO A 73 5.57 5.63 2.20
C PRO A 73 5.82 6.91 1.40
N VAL A 74 6.57 7.86 1.96
CA VAL A 74 6.94 9.12 1.26
C VAL A 74 7.89 8.84 0.10
N SER A 75 8.87 7.97 0.28
CA SER A 75 9.80 7.59 -0.79
C SER A 75 9.08 6.96 -1.97
N ILE A 76 8.14 6.05 -1.70
CA ILE A 76 7.37 5.36 -2.74
C ILE A 76 6.39 6.31 -3.43
N TYR A 77 5.73 7.20 -2.67
CA TYR A 77 4.92 8.28 -3.24
C TYR A 77 5.75 9.18 -4.17
N ASN A 78 6.97 9.56 -3.75
CA ASN A 78 7.80 10.47 -4.51
C ASN A 78 8.35 9.85 -5.81
N LYS A 79 8.62 8.54 -5.81
CA LYS A 79 9.16 7.80 -6.97
C LYS A 79 8.09 7.44 -8.01
N ALA A 80 6.84 7.25 -7.60
CA ALA A 80 5.77 6.88 -8.50
C ALA A 80 5.16 8.11 -9.17
N ALA A 81 5.58 8.40 -10.41
CA ALA A 81 5.01 9.47 -11.24
C ALA A 81 3.48 9.33 -11.39
N THR A 82 2.99 8.10 -11.47
CA THR A 82 1.57 7.75 -11.56
C THR A 82 0.72 8.27 -10.40
N PHE A 83 1.28 8.50 -9.20
CA PHE A 83 0.53 9.08 -8.07
C PHE A 83 0.48 10.61 -8.09
N LYS A 84 1.24 11.24 -8.98
CA LYS A 84 1.30 12.69 -9.14
C LYS A 84 0.59 13.17 -10.41
N ASP A 85 0.29 12.25 -11.33
CA ASP A 85 -0.41 12.51 -12.58
C ASP A 85 -1.92 12.27 -12.44
N ASP A 86 -2.70 12.97 -13.27
CA ASP A 86 -4.13 12.69 -13.45
C ASP A 86 -4.30 11.36 -14.21
N ILE A 87 -5.11 10.46 -13.63
CA ILE A 87 -5.37 9.14 -14.19
C ILE A 87 -6.76 9.11 -14.80
N HIS A 88 -6.79 8.67 -16.05
CA HIS A 88 -8.00 8.27 -16.76
C HIS A 88 -8.05 6.75 -16.79
N LEU A 89 -8.96 6.18 -16.01
CA LEU A 89 -9.19 4.74 -15.93
C LEU A 89 -10.50 4.40 -16.63
N LYS A 90 -10.45 3.49 -17.60
CA LYS A 90 -11.64 2.89 -18.20
C LYS A 90 -11.71 1.44 -17.81
N TYR A 91 -12.87 0.97 -17.39
CA TYR A 91 -13.09 -0.45 -17.11
C TYR A 91 -14.23 -0.98 -18.00
N SER A 92 -14.03 -2.18 -18.53
CA SER A 92 -14.97 -2.94 -19.35
C SER A 92 -15.00 -4.41 -18.89
N GLU A 93 -15.81 -5.23 -19.54
CA GLU A 93 -15.79 -6.67 -19.28
C GLU A 93 -14.46 -7.34 -19.68
N GLU A 94 -13.73 -6.79 -20.65
CA GLU A 94 -12.44 -7.37 -21.08
C GLU A 94 -11.30 -7.03 -20.12
N GLY A 95 -11.35 -5.87 -19.45
CA GLY A 95 -10.28 -5.43 -18.56
C GLY A 95 -10.36 -3.98 -18.09
N ILE A 96 -9.23 -3.50 -17.59
CA ILE A 96 -9.01 -2.12 -17.16
C ILE A 96 -7.99 -1.47 -18.08
N THR A 97 -8.36 -0.38 -18.75
CA THR A 97 -7.46 0.48 -19.49
C THR A 97 -7.04 1.65 -18.63
N ILE A 98 -5.74 1.79 -18.40
CA ILE A 98 -5.17 2.92 -17.65
C ILE A 98 -4.45 3.83 -18.63
N SER A 99 -4.78 5.11 -18.57
CA SER A 99 -4.10 6.18 -19.29
C SER A 99 -3.74 7.29 -18.30
N THR A 100 -2.52 7.80 -18.38
CA THR A 100 -2.10 8.99 -17.62
C THR A 100 -1.86 10.12 -18.60
N ARG A 101 -2.07 11.36 -18.18
CA ARG A 101 -1.86 12.55 -19.04
C ARG A 101 -0.45 12.62 -19.63
N THR A 102 0.54 12.12 -18.89
CA THR A 102 1.97 12.16 -19.25
C THR A 102 2.40 10.94 -20.10
N SER A 103 1.58 9.88 -20.19
CA SER A 103 1.87 8.69 -20.98
C SER A 103 0.83 8.45 -22.07
N GLU A 104 1.20 8.59 -23.34
CA GLU A 104 0.33 8.25 -24.48
C GLU A 104 0.00 6.74 -24.57
N GLN A 105 0.69 5.90 -23.79
CA GLN A 105 0.44 4.46 -23.74
C GLN A 105 -0.82 4.13 -22.93
N GLN A 106 -1.92 3.89 -23.64
CA GLN A 106 -3.08 3.19 -23.10
C GLN A 106 -2.70 1.73 -22.84
N ARG A 107 -2.58 1.34 -21.57
CA ARG A 107 -2.32 -0.06 -21.21
C ARG A 107 -3.63 -0.73 -20.84
N LEU A 108 -4.12 -1.59 -21.73
CA LEU A 108 -5.21 -2.53 -21.42
C LEU A 108 -4.65 -3.66 -20.56
N LEU A 109 -5.16 -3.77 -19.34
CA LEU A 109 -4.87 -4.85 -18.41
C LEU A 109 -6.09 -5.76 -18.32
N SER A 110 -5.96 -6.98 -18.81
CA SER A 110 -7.02 -7.98 -18.66
C SER A 110 -7.23 -8.32 -17.18
N TRP A 111 -8.48 -8.61 -16.80
CA TRP A 111 -8.84 -9.00 -15.43
C TRP A 111 -8.01 -10.18 -14.90
N SER A 112 -7.63 -11.12 -15.77
CA SER A 112 -6.77 -12.28 -15.47
C SER A 112 -5.39 -11.91 -14.93
N THR A 113 -4.95 -10.66 -15.12
CA THR A 113 -3.66 -10.18 -14.60
C THR A 113 -3.73 -9.88 -13.10
N PHE A 114 -4.92 -9.69 -12.56
CA PHE A 114 -5.13 -9.42 -11.14
C PHE A 114 -5.34 -10.73 -10.39
N THR A 115 -4.66 -10.86 -9.25
CA THR A 115 -4.72 -12.06 -8.40
C THR A 115 -5.64 -11.87 -7.21
N LYS A 116 -5.88 -10.61 -6.81
CA LYS A 116 -6.69 -10.29 -5.64
C LYS A 116 -7.25 -8.88 -5.72
N VAL A 117 -8.48 -8.70 -5.27
CA VAL A 117 -9.09 -7.39 -5.01
C VAL A 117 -9.36 -7.22 -3.52
N VAL A 118 -9.02 -6.05 -2.97
CA VAL A 118 -9.37 -5.68 -1.59
C VAL A 118 -10.03 -4.30 -1.61
N GLU A 119 -11.25 -4.24 -1.11
CA GLU A 119 -12.01 -3.01 -0.96
C GLU A 119 -11.69 -2.39 0.41
N ALA A 120 -11.17 -1.17 0.41
CA ALA A 120 -10.94 -0.36 1.60
C ALA A 120 -11.77 0.93 1.51
N LYS A 121 -11.92 1.62 2.65
CA LYS A 121 -12.81 2.79 2.79
C LYS A 121 -12.62 3.86 1.71
N ASN A 122 -11.37 4.17 1.35
CA ASN A 122 -11.05 5.23 0.39
C ASN A 122 -10.53 4.69 -0.95
N PHE A 123 -10.19 3.40 -1.05
CA PHE A 123 -9.56 2.82 -2.24
C PHE A 123 -9.91 1.36 -2.45
N PHE A 124 -10.03 0.97 -3.72
CA PHE A 124 -9.89 -0.42 -4.14
C PHE A 124 -8.43 -0.73 -4.44
N PHE A 125 -7.93 -1.79 -3.83
CA PHE A 125 -6.61 -2.36 -4.10
C PHE A 125 -6.75 -3.51 -5.08
N LEU A 126 -6.24 -3.32 -6.28
CA LEU A 126 -6.17 -4.34 -7.33
C LEU A 126 -4.74 -4.90 -7.38
N TYR A 127 -4.55 -6.09 -6.85
CA TYR A 127 -3.24 -6.74 -6.78
C TYR A 127 -2.94 -7.50 -8.06
N ARG A 128 -1.77 -7.24 -8.66
CA ARG A 128 -1.20 -8.02 -9.78
C ARG A 128 -0.08 -8.97 -9.34
N GLY A 129 0.22 -8.97 -8.04
CA GLY A 129 1.31 -9.72 -7.44
C GLY A 129 1.56 -9.22 -6.02
N LYS A 130 2.63 -9.72 -5.37
CA LYS A 130 2.92 -9.39 -3.96
C LYS A 130 3.30 -7.92 -3.72
N LYS A 131 3.94 -7.27 -4.70
CA LYS A 131 4.47 -5.89 -4.59
C LYS A 131 3.84 -4.91 -5.57
N ASN A 132 3.05 -5.41 -6.52
CA ASN A 132 2.47 -4.59 -7.58
C ASN A 132 0.95 -4.52 -7.39
N PHE A 133 0.46 -3.35 -7.04
CA PHE A 133 -0.96 -3.08 -6.82
C PHE A 133 -1.35 -1.79 -7.52
N PHE A 134 -2.62 -1.69 -7.87
CA PHE A 134 -3.22 -0.49 -8.40
C PHE A 134 -4.27 0.03 -7.42
N LEU A 135 -4.31 1.34 -7.21
CA LEU A 135 -5.25 2.00 -6.32
C LEU A 135 -6.33 2.67 -7.16
N VAL A 136 -7.59 2.35 -6.91
CA VAL A 136 -8.73 3.09 -7.50
C VAL A 136 -9.44 3.83 -6.38
N PRO A 137 -9.38 5.17 -6.30
CA PRO A 137 -10.06 5.91 -5.26
C PRO A 137 -11.57 5.75 -5.37
N THR A 138 -12.24 5.53 -4.24
CA THR A 138 -13.71 5.41 -4.19
C THR A 138 -14.38 6.75 -4.53
N SER A 139 -13.69 7.87 -4.34
CA SER A 139 -14.12 9.22 -4.74
C SER A 139 -14.18 9.44 -6.25
N ALA A 140 -13.55 8.58 -7.07
CA ALA A 140 -13.65 8.65 -8.53
C ALA A 140 -15.05 8.27 -9.05
N PHE A 141 -15.81 7.50 -8.27
CA PHE A 141 -17.14 7.04 -8.66
C PHE A 141 -18.17 8.13 -8.39
N LYS A 142 -18.81 8.62 -9.46
CA LYS A 142 -19.84 9.68 -9.37
C LYS A 142 -21.15 9.23 -8.71
N SER A 143 -21.41 7.91 -8.65
CA SER A 143 -22.62 7.32 -8.07
C SER A 143 -22.27 6.07 -7.26
N GLN A 144 -23.07 5.82 -6.22
CA GLN A 144 -23.00 4.60 -5.41
C GLN A 144 -23.28 3.34 -6.26
N ASP A 145 -24.11 3.46 -7.31
CA ASP A 145 -24.40 2.35 -8.21
C ASP A 145 -23.16 1.95 -9.02
N ALA A 146 -22.42 2.93 -9.53
CA ALA A 146 -21.17 2.70 -10.27
C ALA A 146 -20.09 2.08 -9.38
N HIS A 147 -20.08 2.45 -8.09
CA HIS A 147 -19.19 1.85 -7.10
C HIS A 147 -19.53 0.38 -6.84
N GLN A 148 -20.82 0.06 -6.65
CA GLN A 148 -21.28 -1.31 -6.46
C GLN A 148 -21.08 -2.17 -7.70
N GLU A 149 -21.33 -1.63 -8.89
CA GLU A 149 -21.11 -2.32 -10.16
C GLU A 149 -19.63 -2.69 -10.34
N PHE A 150 -18.72 -1.75 -10.08
CA PHE A 150 -17.28 -2.01 -10.12
C PHE A 150 -16.85 -3.05 -9.09
N SER A 151 -17.34 -2.95 -7.85
CA SER A 151 -17.03 -3.93 -6.79
C SER A 151 -17.51 -5.33 -7.19
N ARG A 152 -18.72 -5.44 -7.77
CA ARG A 152 -19.25 -6.71 -8.27
C ARG A 152 -18.42 -7.27 -9.41
N LEU A 153 -18.11 -6.45 -10.42
CA LEU A 153 -17.33 -6.86 -11.59
C LEU A 153 -15.91 -7.30 -11.18
N ALA A 154 -15.26 -6.53 -10.31
CA ALA A 154 -13.91 -6.86 -9.83
C ALA A 154 -13.90 -8.15 -9.00
N LYS A 155 -14.93 -8.40 -8.18
CA LYS A 155 -15.05 -9.65 -7.44
C LYS A 155 -15.34 -10.84 -8.37
N ASP A 156 -16.23 -10.68 -9.34
CA ASP A 156 -16.59 -11.74 -10.30
C ASP A 156 -15.41 -12.16 -11.20
N LYS A 157 -14.60 -11.20 -11.66
CA LYS A 157 -13.52 -11.46 -12.63
C LYS A 157 -12.17 -11.82 -11.99
N ILE A 158 -11.97 -11.54 -10.71
CA ILE A 158 -10.68 -11.74 -10.01
C ILE A 158 -10.77 -12.90 -8.99
N SER A 159 -11.97 -13.25 -8.51
CA SER A 159 -12.18 -14.30 -7.50
C SER A 159 -12.20 -15.71 -8.06
#